data_AF-A0A1G2QUF6-F1
#
_entry.id   AF-A0A1G2QUF6-F1
#
_cell.length_a   1.000
_cell.length_b   1.000
_cell.length_c   1.000
_cell.angle_alpha   90.00
_cell.angle_beta   90.00
_cell.angle_gamma   90.00
#
_symmetry.space_group_name_H-M   'P 1'
#
loop_
_entity.id
_entity.type
_entity.pdbx_description
1 polymer ?
#
loop_
_entity_poly.entity_id
_entity_poly.type
_entity_poly.pdbx_seq_one_letter_code
_entity_poly.pdbx_strand_id
1 'polypeptide(L)'
;MTKILRGYLDIHGRAIVGLKLGRGEYVSAQVDTGFNGLLLFSSSHALELDLGLPEEYDSFPGAGGTAVLAGEVTDVPYYWFDEYRTGTILVSAPPAPGSLTHRISLDEQEPMALLGTRMLRGCHLSMHFWAGTKFPVKIRKLNR
;
A
#
# COMPACT_ATOMS: atom_id res chain seq x y z
N MET A 1 -9.62 -3.48 -23.99
CA MET A 1 -9.31 -4.53 -23.00
C MET A 1 -9.62 -3.98 -21.60
N THR A 2 -10.40 -4.67 -20.77
CA THR A 2 -10.69 -4.18 -19.41
C THR A 2 -9.46 -4.37 -18.53
N LYS A 3 -8.90 -3.26 -18.04
CA LYS A 3 -7.74 -3.29 -17.15
C LYS A 3 -8.19 -3.66 -15.73
N ILE A 4 -7.86 -4.88 -15.29
CA ILE A 4 -8.27 -5.44 -13.99
C ILE A 4 -7.03 -5.92 -13.25
N LEU A 5 -6.83 -5.40 -12.05
CA LEU A 5 -5.91 -5.97 -11.07
C LEU A 5 -6.66 -7.00 -10.23
N ARG A 6 -6.04 -8.17 -10.07
CA ARG A 6 -6.59 -9.30 -9.32
C ARG A 6 -5.79 -9.48 -8.05
N GLY A 7 -6.49 -9.77 -6.96
CA GLY A 7 -5.92 -9.93 -5.64
C GLY A 7 -6.52 -11.10 -4.89
N TYR A 8 -6.04 -11.28 -3.66
CA TYR A 8 -6.46 -12.32 -2.74
C TYR A 8 -6.83 -11.72 -1.38
N LEU A 9 -7.39 -12.55 -0.50
CA LEU A 9 -7.56 -12.24 0.91
C LEU A 9 -6.45 -12.97 1.67
N ASP A 10 -5.72 -12.28 2.53
CA ASP A 10 -4.72 -12.94 3.37
C ASP A 10 -5.37 -13.75 4.52
N ILE A 11 -4.56 -14.31 5.42
CA ILE A 11 -5.03 -15.12 6.55
C ILE A 11 -5.94 -14.34 7.53
N HIS A 12 -5.88 -13.01 7.51
CA HIS A 12 -6.70 -12.13 8.34
C HIS A 12 -7.90 -11.53 7.57
N GLY A 13 -8.10 -11.94 6.30
CA GLY A 13 -9.16 -11.40 5.46
C GLY A 13 -8.86 -10.01 4.89
N ARG A 14 -7.61 -9.55 4.92
CA ARG A 14 -7.17 -8.27 4.33
C ARG A 14 -7.08 -8.42 2.82
N ALA A 15 -7.60 -7.44 2.08
CA ALA A 15 -7.59 -7.45 0.62
C ALA A 15 -6.21 -7.07 0.08
N ILE A 16 -5.50 -8.00 -0.56
CA ILE A 16 -4.14 -7.81 -1.06
C ILE A 16 -4.10 -7.84 -2.58
N VAL A 17 -3.38 -6.90 -3.20
CA VAL A 17 -3.10 -6.86 -4.63
C VAL A 17 -1.61 -6.75 -4.90
N GLY A 18 -1.15 -7.30 -6.03
CA GLY A 18 0.22 -7.07 -6.49
C GLY A 18 0.36 -5.70 -7.15
N LEU A 19 1.37 -4.95 -6.74
CA LEU A 19 1.79 -3.70 -7.35
C LEU A 19 3.18 -3.88 -7.95
N LYS A 20 3.41 -3.34 -9.15
CA LYS A 20 4.72 -3.34 -9.78
C LYS A 20 5.37 -1.97 -9.63
N LEU A 21 6.60 -1.92 -9.13
CA LEU A 21 7.41 -0.72 -9.00
C LEU A 21 8.23 -0.46 -10.27
N GLY A 22 8.79 0.73 -10.39
CA GLY A 22 9.46 1.21 -11.61
C GLY A 22 10.64 0.36 -12.06
N ARG A 23 11.39 -0.24 -11.11
CA ARG A 23 12.54 -1.11 -11.38
C ARG A 23 12.13 -2.57 -11.66
N GLY A 24 10.84 -2.88 -11.57
CA GLY A 24 10.27 -4.16 -11.99
C GLY A 24 9.93 -5.11 -10.85
N GLU A 25 10.23 -4.74 -9.61
CA GLU A 25 9.87 -5.46 -8.40
C GLU A 25 8.34 -5.49 -8.23
N TYR A 26 7.85 -6.62 -7.73
CA TYR A 26 6.45 -6.77 -7.35
C TYR A 26 6.35 -6.75 -5.84
N VAL A 27 5.49 -5.88 -5.33
CA VAL A 27 5.20 -5.76 -3.91
C VAL A 27 3.74 -6.12 -3.66
N SER A 28 3.48 -6.80 -2.55
CA SER A 28 2.14 -6.97 -2.04
C SER A 28 1.66 -5.66 -1.43
N ALA A 29 0.46 -5.24 -1.78
CA ALA A 29 -0.17 -4.05 -1.23
C ALA A 29 -1.56 -4.37 -0.68
N GLN A 30 -1.81 -4.03 0.59
CA GLN A 30 -3.13 -4.08 1.18
C GLN A 30 -3.96 -2.91 0.65
N VAL A 31 -5.14 -3.21 0.13
CA VAL A 31 -6.12 -2.22 -0.30
C VAL A 31 -6.75 -1.60 0.94
N ASP A 32 -6.52 -0.31 1.15
CA ASP A 32 -7.01 0.44 2.31
C ASP A 32 -7.85 1.65 1.85
N THR A 33 -9.15 1.57 2.13
CA THR A 33 -10.12 2.63 1.79
C THR A 33 -10.23 3.71 2.88
N GLY A 34 -9.67 3.49 4.07
CA GLY A 34 -9.55 4.49 5.13
C GLY A 34 -8.31 5.38 4.97
N PHE A 35 -7.29 4.88 4.27
CA PHE A 35 -6.07 5.65 4.00
C PHE A 35 -6.24 6.65 2.85
N ASN A 36 -6.10 7.96 3.15
CA ASN A 36 -6.17 9.05 2.16
C ASN A 36 -4.79 9.40 1.54
N GLY A 37 -4.08 8.40 1.04
CA GLY A 37 -2.82 8.58 0.30
C GLY A 37 -2.78 7.75 -0.99
N LEU A 38 -1.63 7.77 -1.65
CA LEU A 38 -1.37 6.93 -2.83
C LEU A 38 -0.88 5.54 -2.38
N LEU A 39 0.32 5.51 -1.79
CA LEU A 39 0.92 4.34 -1.19
C LEU A 39 1.54 4.72 0.16
N LEU A 40 1.58 3.77 1.09
CA LEU A 40 2.35 3.86 2.34
C LEU A 40 3.28 2.66 2.45
N PHE A 41 4.54 2.89 2.75
CA PHE A 41 5.54 1.86 3.06
C PHE A 41 6.07 2.05 4.47
N SER A 42 6.54 0.98 5.11
CA SER A 42 7.40 1.12 6.28
C SER A 42 8.78 1.63 5.86
N SER A 43 9.52 2.31 6.75
CA SER A 43 10.89 2.74 6.47
C SER A 43 11.81 1.57 6.08
N SER A 44 11.66 0.41 6.72
CA SER A 44 12.45 -0.80 6.40
C SER A 44 12.17 -1.28 4.97
N HIS A 45 10.89 -1.41 4.61
CA HIS A 45 10.50 -1.87 3.28
C HIS A 45 10.89 -0.87 2.20
N ALA A 46 10.78 0.43 2.47
CA ALA A 46 11.22 1.48 1.55
C ALA A 46 12.73 1.43 1.28
N LEU A 47 13.55 1.12 2.30
CA LEU A 47 14.99 0.91 2.14
C LEU A 47 15.32 -0.35 1.35
N GLU A 48 14.65 -1.46 1.63
CA GLU A 48 14.85 -2.73 0.90
C GLU A 48 14.55 -2.60 -0.60
N LEU A 49 13.56 -1.77 -0.94
CA LEU A 49 13.15 -1.48 -2.31
C LEU A 49 13.92 -0.30 -2.93
N ASP A 50 14.84 0.33 -2.19
CA ASP A 50 15.59 1.52 -2.61
C ASP A 50 14.66 2.64 -3.13
N LEU A 51 13.54 2.85 -2.43
CA LEU A 51 12.59 3.94 -2.69
C LEU A 51 13.09 5.27 -2.10
N GLY A 52 13.98 5.21 -1.11
CA GLY A 52 14.45 6.36 -0.34
C GLY A 52 13.68 6.55 0.97
N LEU A 53 14.13 7.52 1.76
CA LEU A 53 13.49 7.94 3.01
C LEU A 53 13.13 9.43 2.93
N PRO A 54 12.04 9.86 3.60
CA PRO A 54 11.69 11.27 3.71
C PRO A 54 12.75 12.08 4.46
N GLU A 55 12.89 13.35 4.09
CA GLU A 55 13.71 14.32 4.82
C GLU A 55 13.03 14.78 6.12
N GLU A 56 11.70 14.87 6.11
CA GLU A 56 10.88 15.30 7.23
C GLU A 56 9.71 14.32 7.47
N TYR A 57 9.27 14.20 8.72
CA TYR A 57 8.16 13.35 9.13
C TYR A 57 7.08 14.19 9.82
N ASP A 58 5.85 14.04 9.35
CA ASP A 58 4.66 14.65 9.90
C ASP A 58 3.74 13.62 10.56
N SER A 59 2.85 14.11 11.41
CA SER A 59 1.83 13.30 12.08
C SER A 59 0.60 13.11 11.19
N PHE A 60 0.34 11.88 10.76
CA PHE A 60 -0.84 11.47 10.02
C PHE A 60 -1.84 10.72 10.92
N PRO A 61 -3.16 10.85 10.67
CA PRO A 61 -4.16 10.10 11.43
C PRO A 61 -4.06 8.60 11.13
N GLY A 62 -3.91 7.80 12.18
CA GLY A 62 -3.88 6.34 12.15
C GLY A 62 -5.09 5.70 12.83
N ALA A 63 -5.06 4.36 12.92
CA ALA A 63 -6.11 3.59 13.55
C ALA A 63 -6.23 3.89 15.06
N GLY A 64 -7.46 3.85 15.57
CA GLY A 64 -7.73 4.05 17.01
C GLY A 64 -7.40 5.44 17.55
N GLY A 65 -7.27 6.45 16.67
CA GLY A 65 -6.89 7.81 17.07
C GLY A 65 -5.39 7.99 17.34
N THR A 66 -4.57 6.97 17.06
CA THR A 66 -3.11 7.08 17.15
C THR A 66 -2.57 7.82 15.94
N ALA A 67 -1.55 8.66 16.14
CA ALA A 67 -0.84 9.30 15.04
C ALA A 67 0.23 8.36 14.49
N VAL A 68 0.31 8.26 13.16
CA VAL A 68 1.42 7.62 12.45
C VAL A 68 2.35 8.73 11.98
N LEU A 69 3.62 8.68 12.40
CA LEU A 69 4.64 9.55 11.81
C LEU A 69 5.00 9.00 10.43
N ALA A 70 4.83 9.81 9.39
CA ALA A 70 5.20 9.46 8.03
C ALA A 70 5.69 10.70 7.28
N GLY A 71 6.49 10.50 6.24
CA GLY A 71 6.96 11.58 5.38
C GLY A 71 6.76 11.24 3.92
N GLU A 72 6.79 12.24 3.07
CA GLU A 72 6.62 12.08 1.63
C GLU A 72 7.94 11.73 0.92
N VAL A 73 7.87 10.81 -0.04
CA VAL A 73 8.92 10.57 -1.03
C VAL A 73 8.34 10.81 -2.41
N THR A 74 8.91 11.76 -3.16
CA THR A 74 8.40 12.18 -4.47
C THR A 74 9.00 11.37 -5.61
N ASP A 75 8.39 11.50 -6.79
CA ASP A 75 8.90 10.93 -8.04
C ASP A 75 9.13 9.41 -8.02
N VAL A 76 8.43 8.69 -7.14
CA VAL A 76 8.53 7.23 -7.07
C VAL A 76 7.88 6.60 -8.30
N PRO A 77 8.63 5.83 -9.11
CA PRO A 77 8.09 5.21 -10.31
C PRO A 77 7.32 3.92 -9.97
N TYR A 78 6.16 3.74 -10.59
CA TYR A 78 5.32 2.55 -10.43
C TYR A 78 4.50 2.27 -11.70
N TYR A 79 3.98 1.05 -11.81
CA TYR A 79 3.06 0.67 -12.87
C TYR A 79 1.66 0.49 -12.29
N TRP A 80 0.69 1.19 -12.88
CA TRP A 80 -0.72 1.07 -12.53
C TRP A 80 -1.52 0.63 -13.74
N PHE A 81 -2.04 -0.59 -13.70
CA PHE A 81 -2.68 -1.23 -14.86
C PHE A 81 -1.81 -1.19 -16.13
N ASP A 82 -0.55 -1.60 -15.98
CA ASP A 82 0.49 -1.61 -17.01
C ASP A 82 0.85 -0.23 -17.58
N GLU A 83 0.39 0.86 -16.96
CA GLU A 83 0.79 2.23 -17.29
C GLU A 83 1.87 2.69 -16.33
N TYR A 84 3.03 3.09 -16.88
CA TYR A 84 4.09 3.74 -16.10
C TYR A 84 3.59 5.09 -15.56
N ARG A 85 3.85 5.33 -14.28
CA ARG A 85 3.50 6.56 -13.57
C ARG A 85 4.60 6.90 -12.56
N THR A 86 4.64 8.17 -12.18
CA THR A 86 5.38 8.65 -11.02
C THR A 86 4.39 9.27 -10.05
N GLY A 87 4.72 9.24 -8.75
CA GLY A 87 3.87 9.85 -7.74
C GLY A 87 4.54 9.94 -6.38
N THR A 88 3.89 10.68 -5.49
CA THR A 88 4.34 10.83 -4.11
C THR A 88 3.76 9.70 -3.26
N ILE A 89 4.64 8.96 -2.59
CA ILE A 89 4.29 7.94 -1.60
C ILE A 89 4.54 8.48 -0.20
N LEU A 90 3.95 7.83 0.80
CA LEU A 90 4.32 8.03 2.20
C LEU A 90 5.22 6.90 2.67
N VAL A 91 6.17 7.22 3.54
CA VAL A 91 7.01 6.27 4.24
C VAL A 91 6.90 6.55 5.74
N SER A 92 6.55 5.53 6.53
CA SER A 92 6.46 5.68 7.98
C SER A 92 7.83 5.93 8.60
N ALA A 93 7.89 6.70 9.68
CA ALA A 93 9.12 6.86 10.46
C ALA A 93 9.60 5.50 11.01
N PRO A 94 10.92 5.31 11.13
CA PRO A 94 11.45 4.17 11.87
C PRO A 94 11.00 4.23 13.34
N PRO A 95 10.85 3.09 14.01
CA PRO A 95 10.52 3.07 15.42
C PRO A 95 11.60 3.79 16.24
N ALA A 96 11.18 4.63 17.18
CA ALA A 96 12.10 5.33 18.06
C ALA A 96 12.93 4.31 18.88
N PRO A 97 14.25 4.53 19.06
CA PRO A 97 15.10 3.64 19.86
C PRO A 97 14.52 3.46 21.27
N GLY A 98 14.29 2.21 21.69
CA GLY A 98 13.74 1.89 23.02
C GLY A 98 12.21 1.99 23.15
N SER A 99 11.48 2.31 22.08
CA SER A 99 10.02 2.28 22.08
C SER A 99 9.49 0.85 22.13
N LEU A 100 8.96 0.46 23.30
CA LEU A 100 8.19 -0.78 23.50
C LEU A 100 6.70 -0.61 23.12
N THR A 101 6.29 0.59 22.72
CA THR A 101 4.87 1.00 22.66
C THR A 101 4.13 0.67 21.38
N HIS A 102 4.78 0.08 20.37
CA HIS A 102 4.07 -0.43 19.20
C HIS A 102 4.55 -1.84 18.86
N ARG A 103 3.84 -2.83 19.39
CA ARG A 103 3.53 -4.03 18.61
C ARG A 103 2.76 -3.58 17.36
N ILE A 104 3.47 -3.08 16.34
CA ILE A 104 3.19 -3.59 15.00
C ILE A 104 3.78 -4.98 15.10
N SER A 105 2.93 -6.00 15.24
CA SER A 105 3.41 -7.29 15.70
C SER A 105 4.53 -7.76 14.77
N LEU A 106 5.57 -8.38 15.32
CA LEU A 106 6.65 -8.97 14.53
C LEU A 106 6.12 -10.03 13.54
N ASP A 107 4.88 -10.49 13.73
CA ASP A 107 4.14 -11.39 12.82
C ASP A 107 3.31 -10.64 11.75
N GLU A 108 3.12 -9.32 11.88
CA GLU A 108 2.44 -8.41 10.92
C GLU A 108 3.42 -7.72 9.97
N GLN A 109 4.73 -7.98 10.12
CA GLN A 109 5.81 -7.52 9.26
C GLN A 109 6.00 -8.41 8.03
N GLU A 110 4.93 -8.76 7.31
CA GLU A 110 5.17 -8.86 5.87
C GLU A 110 5.36 -7.42 5.38
N PRO A 111 6.46 -7.11 4.67
CA PRO A 111 6.68 -5.80 4.10
C PRO A 111 5.59 -5.57 3.06
N MET A 112 4.47 -5.02 3.51
CA MET A 112 3.27 -4.84 2.71
C MET A 112 2.98 -3.35 2.63
N ALA A 113 2.90 -2.86 1.41
CA ALA A 113 2.48 -1.48 1.20
C ALA A 113 0.99 -1.32 1.54
N LEU A 114 0.55 -0.14 1.97
CA LEU A 114 -0.88 0.21 1.91
C LEU A 114 -1.17 0.92 0.61
N LEU A 115 -2.22 0.53 -0.08
CA LEU A 115 -2.74 1.17 -1.27
C LEU A 115 -3.97 2.00 -0.89
N GLY A 116 -3.83 3.32 -1.00
CA GLY A 116 -4.83 4.26 -0.50
C GLY A 116 -5.85 4.71 -1.54
N THR A 117 -6.79 5.51 -1.06
CA THR A 117 -7.91 6.01 -1.86
C THR A 117 -7.49 6.87 -3.04
N ARG A 118 -6.35 7.58 -3.00
CA ARG A 118 -5.88 8.38 -4.15
C ARG A 118 -5.56 7.48 -5.36
N MET A 119 -5.05 6.28 -5.13
CA MET A 119 -4.76 5.29 -6.17
C MET A 119 -6.04 4.60 -6.68
N LEU A 120 -7.03 4.42 -5.79
CA LEU A 120 -8.33 3.82 -6.10
C LEU A 120 -9.31 4.77 -6.80
N ARG A 121 -9.02 6.08 -6.89
CA ARG A 121 -9.89 7.04 -7.59
C ARG A 121 -10.09 6.62 -9.04
N GLY A 122 -11.36 6.63 -9.49
CA GLY A 122 -11.70 6.18 -10.84
C GLY A 122 -11.59 4.68 -11.03
N CYS A 123 -11.52 3.89 -9.95
CA CYS A 123 -11.61 2.44 -10.00
C CYS A 123 -12.90 1.93 -9.37
N HIS A 124 -13.30 0.73 -9.74
CA HIS A 124 -14.33 -0.05 -9.06
C HIS A 124 -13.67 -1.22 -8.34
N LEU A 125 -13.79 -1.23 -7.02
CA LEU A 125 -13.33 -2.31 -6.14
C LEU A 125 -14.49 -3.30 -5.93
N SER A 126 -14.24 -4.58 -6.13
CA SER A 126 -15.20 -5.66 -5.85
C SER A 126 -14.54 -6.79 -5.09
N MET A 127 -15.24 -7.30 -4.07
CA MET A 127 -14.81 -8.45 -3.26
C MET A 127 -15.86 -9.56 -3.34
N HIS A 128 -15.42 -10.80 -3.56
CA HIS A 128 -16.27 -11.98 -3.67
C HIS A 128 -15.87 -13.03 -2.65
N PHE A 129 -16.81 -13.45 -1.81
CA PHE A 129 -16.57 -14.38 -0.69
C PHE A 129 -17.05 -15.83 -0.99
N TRP A 130 -17.30 -16.14 -2.26
CA TRP A 130 -17.84 -17.43 -2.67
C TRP A 130 -16.74 -18.49 -2.80
N ALA A 131 -17.02 -19.69 -2.30
CA ALA A 131 -16.17 -20.87 -2.47
C ALA A 131 -15.86 -21.10 -3.96
N GLY A 132 -14.58 -21.37 -4.29
CA GLY A 132 -14.11 -21.61 -5.66
C GLY A 132 -13.63 -20.36 -6.43
N THR A 133 -13.71 -19.16 -5.86
CA THR A 133 -13.18 -17.95 -6.51
C THR A 133 -11.66 -17.89 -6.43
N LYS A 134 -10.94 -18.00 -7.56
CA LYS A 134 -9.46 -17.91 -7.61
C LYS A 134 -8.90 -16.55 -7.19
N PHE A 135 -9.62 -15.46 -7.47
CA PHE A 135 -9.23 -14.09 -7.15
C PHE A 135 -10.42 -13.33 -6.54
N PRO A 136 -10.58 -13.40 -5.21
CA PRO A 136 -11.72 -12.81 -4.52
C PRO A 136 -11.70 -11.28 -4.57
N VAL A 137 -10.53 -10.65 -4.73
CA VAL A 137 -10.39 -9.18 -4.83
C VAL A 137 -10.13 -8.79 -6.27
N LYS A 138 -10.86 -7.79 -6.77
CA LYS A 138 -10.64 -7.19 -8.10
C LYS A 138 -10.73 -5.67 -8.03
N ILE A 139 -9.75 -5.00 -8.61
CA ILE A 139 -9.78 -3.55 -8.86
C ILE A 139 -9.88 -3.37 -10.37
N ARG A 140 -10.96 -2.75 -10.83
CA ARG A 140 -11.19 -2.45 -12.24
C ARG A 140 -11.00 -0.96 -12.49
N LYS A 141 -10.16 -0.59 -13.46
CA LYS A 141 -10.10 0.80 -13.94
C LYS A 141 -11.43 1.14 -14.62
N LEU A 142 -12.10 2.21 -14.20
CA LEU A 142 -13.26 2.73 -14.92
C LEU A 142 -12.73 3.51 -16.12
N ASN A 143 -13.14 3.11 -17.33
CA ASN A 143 -12.84 3.91 -18.52
C ASN A 143 -13.62 5.21 -18.39
N ARG A 144 -12.90 6.33 -18.32
CA ARG A 144 -13.44 7.65 -18.68
C ARG A 144 -12.87 8.01 -20.04
#